data_AF-A0A812IEA2-F1
#
_entry.id   AF-A0A812IEA2-F1
#
_cell.length_a   1.000
_cell.length_b   1.000
_cell.length_c   1.000
_cell.angle_alpha   90.00
_cell.angle_beta   90.00
_cell.angle_gamma   90.00
#
_symmetry.space_group_name_H-M   'P 1'
#
loop_
_entity.id
_entity.type
_entity.pdbx_description
1 polymer ?
#
loop_
_entity_poly.entity_id
_entity_poly.type
_entity_poly.pdbx_seq_one_letter_code
_entity_poly.pdbx_strand_id
1 'polypeptide(L)'
;MATRKFAAALVFTFLGASWGCSDGDSCRYCHLPHARTSPKPDKQRRLLLEAMTDQERLTLCLPEIKRKAAPLNLPETALVVHLLEVELASLPPPANLRKNGMLKQVISRMSFGHLVAMSMFQLPSHVRAALLALRLRMPPSIML
;
A
#
# COMPACT_ATOMS: atom_id res chain seq x y z
N MET A 1 -4.74 -38.14 -57.96
CA MET A 1 -5.05 -37.37 -56.73
C MET A 1 -4.05 -37.82 -55.67
N ALA A 2 -2.78 -37.39 -55.64
CA ALA A 2 -2.26 -36.06 -55.23
C ALA A 2 -2.84 -35.69 -53.84
N THR A 3 -2.13 -35.59 -52.71
CA THR A 3 -0.73 -35.25 -52.34
C THR A 3 -0.50 -35.72 -50.86
N ARG A 4 0.66 -36.26 -50.44
CA ARG A 4 1.83 -35.54 -49.82
C ARG A 4 1.40 -34.53 -48.73
N LYS A 5 1.99 -34.40 -47.53
CA LYS A 5 3.31 -34.73 -46.97
C LYS A 5 3.30 -34.33 -45.47
N PHE A 6 4.15 -35.00 -44.70
CA PHE A 6 4.98 -34.52 -43.59
C PHE A 6 4.88 -33.09 -43.02
N ALA A 7 5.08 -33.08 -41.69
CA ALA A 7 5.87 -32.16 -40.88
C ALA A 7 5.21 -30.87 -40.38
N ALA A 8 5.31 -30.67 -39.06
CA ALA A 8 5.86 -29.42 -38.53
C ALA A 8 6.43 -29.66 -37.13
N ALA A 9 7.76 -29.73 -37.04
CA ALA A 9 8.47 -29.45 -35.82
C ALA A 9 8.09 -28.03 -35.37
N LEU A 10 7.59 -27.90 -34.14
CA LEU A 10 7.47 -26.59 -33.50
C LEU A 10 8.86 -26.17 -33.04
N VAL A 11 9.63 -25.60 -33.98
CA VAL A 11 10.72 -24.70 -33.67
C VAL A 11 10.09 -23.48 -33.03
N PHE A 12 10.24 -23.35 -31.71
CA PHE A 12 9.84 -22.16 -30.97
C PHE A 12 10.87 -21.05 -31.22
N THR A 13 10.82 -20.46 -32.41
CA THR A 13 11.57 -19.24 -32.69
C THR A 13 10.80 -18.08 -32.09
N PHE A 14 11.22 -17.67 -30.89
CA PHE A 14 10.90 -16.36 -30.34
C PHE A 14 11.54 -15.30 -31.27
N LEU A 15 10.76 -14.77 -32.21
CA LEU A 15 11.05 -13.48 -32.83
C LEU A 15 10.00 -12.48 -32.37
N GLY A 16 10.47 -11.57 -31.51
CA GLY A 16 9.73 -10.38 -31.15
C GLY A 16 9.52 -9.44 -32.34
N ALA A 17 8.59 -8.52 -32.12
CA ALA A 17 8.11 -7.46 -33.01
C ALA A 17 7.08 -7.92 -34.05
N SER A 18 5.82 -8.05 -33.64
CA SER A 18 4.69 -7.82 -34.54
C SER A 18 4.14 -6.42 -34.33
N TRP A 19 4.16 -5.67 -35.43
CA TRP A 19 3.43 -4.44 -35.64
C TRP A 19 1.91 -4.69 -35.50
N GLY A 20 1.21 -3.81 -34.79
CA GLY A 20 -0.25 -3.73 -34.84
C GLY A 20 -0.96 -3.61 -33.50
N CYS A 21 -0.85 -2.46 -32.84
CA CYS A 21 -1.87 -2.03 -31.89
C CYS A 21 -2.04 -0.52 -31.96
N SER A 22 -3.17 -0.06 -32.49
CA SER A 22 -3.60 1.35 -32.44
C SER A 22 -4.66 1.58 -31.35
N ASP A 23 -4.59 0.74 -30.28
CA ASP A 23 -5.40 0.61 -29.04
C ASP A 23 -6.02 -0.79 -28.83
N GLY A 24 -5.98 -1.69 -29.81
CA GLY A 24 -6.75 -2.94 -29.71
C GLY A 24 -8.19 -2.59 -29.31
N ASP A 25 -8.86 -3.38 -28.46
CA ASP A 25 -10.04 -2.87 -27.75
C ASP A 25 -9.65 -2.33 -26.36
N SER A 26 -9.05 -1.13 -26.28
CA SER A 26 -8.84 -0.33 -25.04
C SER A 26 -8.07 -1.01 -23.89
N CYS A 27 -6.82 -1.34 -24.15
CA CYS A 27 -6.00 -2.20 -23.32
C CYS A 27 -5.18 -1.51 -22.17
N ARG A 28 -4.70 -2.31 -21.18
CA ARG A 28 -3.55 -2.00 -20.27
C ARG A 28 -2.56 -3.20 -20.11
N TYR A 29 -2.54 -4.04 -21.16
CA TYR A 29 -1.67 -5.13 -21.63
C TYR A 29 -1.12 -6.26 -20.73
N CYS A 30 -1.59 -7.48 -21.05
CA CYS A 30 -0.80 -8.51 -21.75
C CYS A 30 -1.71 -9.08 -22.88
N HIS A 31 -1.12 -9.49 -24.02
CA HIS A 31 -1.82 -9.73 -25.30
C HIS A 31 -2.19 -11.19 -25.60
N LEU A 32 -1.87 -12.10 -24.69
CA LEU A 32 -2.27 -13.51 -24.81
C LEU A 32 -3.64 -13.68 -24.16
N PRO A 33 -4.55 -14.52 -24.69
CA PRO A 33 -5.78 -14.89 -23.99
C PRO A 33 -5.43 -15.70 -22.74
N HIS A 34 -5.25 -14.99 -21.63
CA HIS A 34 -5.07 -15.55 -20.30
C HIS A 34 -6.29 -15.21 -19.43
N ALA A 35 -6.71 -16.16 -18.58
CA ALA A 35 -7.70 -15.88 -17.54
C ALA A 35 -7.19 -14.73 -16.66
N ARG A 36 -8.04 -13.72 -16.41
CA ARG A 36 -7.67 -12.57 -15.56
C ARG A 36 -7.23 -13.08 -14.20
N THR A 37 -5.92 -13.07 -13.97
CA THR A 37 -5.33 -13.51 -12.71
C THR A 37 -5.71 -12.52 -11.61
N SER A 38 -5.85 -13.02 -10.38
CA SER A 38 -6.04 -12.17 -9.21
C SER A 38 -4.96 -11.09 -9.18
N PRO A 39 -5.30 -9.85 -8.77
CA PRO A 39 -4.32 -8.77 -8.72
C PRO A 39 -3.14 -9.18 -7.83
N LYS A 40 -1.92 -8.81 -8.26
CA LYS A 40 -0.71 -9.05 -7.47
C LYS A 40 -0.91 -8.55 -6.02
N PRO A 41 -0.32 -9.22 -5.01
CA PRO A 41 -0.55 -8.89 -3.59
C PRO A 41 -0.34 -7.40 -3.25
N ASP A 42 0.67 -6.77 -3.86
CA ASP A 42 0.93 -5.34 -3.70
C ASP A 42 -0.24 -4.45 -4.17
N LYS A 43 -0.79 -4.74 -5.36
CA LYS A 43 -1.95 -4.03 -5.89
C LYS A 43 -3.17 -4.25 -5.01
N GLN A 44 -3.37 -5.48 -4.52
CA GLN A 44 -4.48 -5.80 -3.62
C GLN A 44 -4.37 -5.04 -2.28
N ARG A 45 -3.16 -4.87 -1.73
CA ARG A 45 -2.93 -4.09 -0.51
C ARG A 45 -3.23 -2.61 -0.71
N ARG A 46 -2.78 -2.03 -1.82
CA ARG A 46 -3.07 -0.61 -2.14
C ARG A 46 -4.55 -0.36 -2.29
N LEU A 47 -5.25 -1.19 -3.07
CA LEU A 47 -6.71 -1.10 -3.21
C LEU A 47 -7.43 -1.24 -1.87
N LEU A 48 -6.92 -2.08 -0.97
CA LEU A 48 -7.50 -2.22 0.37
C LEU A 48 -7.28 -0.97 1.22
N LEU A 49 -6.08 -0.40 1.24
CA LEU A 49 -5.81 0.87 1.95
C LEU A 49 -6.63 2.02 1.36
N GLU A 50 -6.73 2.12 0.03
CA GLU A 50 -7.53 3.15 -0.66
C GLU A 50 -9.01 3.06 -0.34
N ALA A 51 -9.53 1.84 -0.09
CA ALA A 51 -10.92 1.63 0.30
C ALA A 51 -11.20 1.91 1.79
N MET A 52 -10.16 2.06 2.62
CA MET A 52 -10.32 2.30 4.05
C MET A 52 -10.58 3.76 4.36
N THR A 53 -11.42 4.05 5.35
CA THR A 53 -11.60 5.42 5.88
C THR A 53 -10.41 5.85 6.74
N ASP A 54 -10.27 7.16 7.00
CA ASP A 54 -9.25 7.68 7.93
C ASP A 54 -9.34 7.06 9.31
N GLN A 55 -10.55 6.81 9.78
CA GLN A 55 -10.76 6.15 11.05
C GLN A 55 -10.27 4.70 11.05
N GLU A 56 -10.58 3.94 10.01
CA GLU A 56 -10.13 2.55 9.89
C GLU A 56 -8.60 2.49 9.83
N ARG A 57 -7.97 3.44 9.11
CA ARG A 57 -6.52 3.57 9.02
C ARG A 57 -5.89 3.93 10.36
N LEU A 58 -6.44 4.92 11.08
CA LEU A 58 -6.00 5.29 12.42
C LEU A 58 -6.14 4.13 13.40
N THR A 59 -7.29 3.45 13.41
CA THR A 59 -7.55 2.30 14.28
C THR A 59 -6.55 1.17 14.03
N LEU A 60 -6.15 0.97 12.77
CA LEU A 60 -5.17 -0.04 12.38
C LEU A 60 -3.73 0.37 12.71
N CYS A 61 -3.35 1.63 12.47
CA CYS A 61 -1.96 2.08 12.59
C CYS A 61 -1.60 2.50 14.01
N LEU A 62 -2.53 3.11 14.76
CA LEU A 62 -2.27 3.73 16.07
C LEU A 62 -1.67 2.76 17.11
N PRO A 63 -2.09 1.49 17.21
CA PRO A 63 -1.44 0.54 18.11
C PRO A 63 0.05 0.32 17.79
N GLU A 64 0.41 0.25 16.50
CA GLU A 64 1.79 0.07 16.07
C GLU A 64 2.61 1.36 16.23
N ILE A 65 2.00 2.53 16.01
CA ILE A 65 2.59 3.85 16.27
C ILE A 65 2.93 3.96 17.75
N LYS A 66 2.00 3.63 18.65
CA LYS A 66 2.22 3.61 20.11
C LYS A 66 3.35 2.67 20.49
N ARG A 67 3.33 1.43 19.97
CA ARG A 67 4.37 0.42 20.23
C ARG A 67 5.76 0.91 19.83
N LYS A 68 5.88 1.67 18.75
CA LYS A 68 7.15 2.23 18.26
C LYS A 68 7.55 3.53 18.94
N ALA A 69 6.60 4.33 19.42
CA ALA A 69 6.87 5.53 20.20
C ALA A 69 7.40 5.19 21.61
N ALA A 70 6.86 4.14 22.25
CA ALA A 70 7.20 3.75 23.61
C ALA A 70 8.72 3.61 23.87
N PRO A 71 9.52 2.88 23.07
CA PRO A 71 10.95 2.77 23.33
C PRO A 71 11.75 4.05 23.04
N LEU A 72 11.19 5.00 22.28
CA LEU A 72 11.88 6.27 21.97
C LEU A 72 11.90 7.19 23.19
N ASN A 73 10.89 7.14 24.05
CA ASN A 73 10.77 7.97 25.26
C ASN A 73 10.97 9.47 24.99
N LEU A 74 10.54 9.95 23.81
CA LEU A 74 10.65 11.34 23.40
C LEU A 74 9.31 12.06 23.55
N PRO A 75 9.27 13.26 24.15
CA PRO A 75 8.03 14.01 24.33
C PRO A 75 7.34 14.34 23.00
N GLU A 76 8.11 14.53 21.92
CA GLU A 76 7.58 14.80 20.58
C GLU A 76 6.85 13.59 19.98
N THR A 77 7.34 12.38 20.26
CA THR A 77 6.66 11.15 19.82
C THR A 77 5.35 10.94 20.57
N ALA A 78 5.34 11.25 21.87
CA ALA A 78 4.14 11.23 22.69
C ALA A 78 3.13 12.28 22.22
N LEU A 79 3.58 13.48 21.85
CA LEU A 79 2.73 14.52 21.27
C LEU A 79 2.07 14.05 19.97
N VAL A 80 2.82 13.46 19.05
CA VAL A 80 2.26 12.93 17.80
C VAL A 80 1.20 11.85 18.07
N VAL A 81 1.47 10.92 19.00
CA VAL A 81 0.50 9.90 19.41
C VAL A 81 -0.77 10.54 19.98
N HIS A 82 -0.61 11.50 20.89
CA HIS A 82 -1.73 12.19 21.52
C HIS A 82 -2.61 12.91 20.50
N LEU A 83 -2.00 13.63 19.55
CA LEU A 83 -2.75 14.32 18.50
C LEU A 83 -3.55 13.32 17.64
N LEU A 84 -2.95 12.18 17.28
CA LEU A 84 -3.65 11.13 16.53
C LEU A 84 -4.80 10.47 17.33
N GLU A 85 -4.67 10.37 18.65
CA GLU A 85 -5.76 9.90 19.53
C GLU A 85 -6.93 10.87 19.57
N VAL A 86 -6.64 12.17 19.67
CA VAL A 86 -7.66 13.23 19.61
C VAL A 86 -8.40 13.18 18.27
N GLU A 87 -7.66 13.04 17.16
CA GLU A 87 -8.26 12.87 15.84
C GLU A 87 -9.14 11.62 15.76
N LEU A 88 -8.67 10.48 16.26
CA LEU A 88 -9.47 9.24 16.29
C LEU A 88 -10.76 9.40 17.11
N ALA A 89 -10.70 10.11 18.25
CA ALA A 89 -11.86 10.35 19.10
C ALA A 89 -12.89 11.29 18.45
N SER A 90 -12.46 12.15 17.53
CA SER A 90 -13.35 13.04 16.78
C SER A 90 -14.12 12.33 15.64
N LEU A 91 -13.67 11.14 15.23
CA LEU A 91 -14.23 10.41 14.11
C LEU A 91 -15.37 9.48 14.55
N PRO A 92 -16.47 9.39 13.76
CA PRO A 92 -17.61 8.52 14.07
C PRO A 92 -17.16 7.06 14.02
N PRO A 93 -17.57 6.15 14.94
CA PRO A 93 -17.06 4.77 15.06
C PRO A 93 -17.05 3.99 13.74
N PRO A 94 -16.09 3.05 13.54
CA PRO A 94 -15.94 2.40 12.25
C PRO A 94 -17.11 1.44 12.04
N ALA A 95 -17.79 1.57 10.90
CA ALA A 95 -18.93 0.73 10.59
C ALA A 95 -18.54 -0.75 10.46
N ASN A 96 -17.32 -1.05 9.99
CA ASN A 96 -16.82 -2.42 9.91
C ASN A 96 -15.29 -2.48 9.91
N LEU A 97 -14.68 -2.85 11.04
CA LEU A 97 -13.23 -3.09 11.09
C LEU A 97 -12.88 -4.39 10.36
N ARG A 98 -12.49 -4.27 9.09
CA ARG A 98 -11.96 -5.39 8.32
C ARG A 98 -10.68 -5.92 8.97
N LYS A 99 -10.76 -7.09 9.60
CA LYS A 99 -9.59 -7.80 10.11
C LYS A 99 -8.74 -8.28 8.94
N ASN A 100 -7.64 -7.58 8.66
CA ASN A 100 -6.69 -7.99 7.63
C ASN A 100 -5.32 -8.29 8.25
N GLY A 101 -5.10 -9.58 8.58
CA GLY A 101 -3.85 -10.05 9.18
C GLY A 101 -2.63 -9.78 8.31
N MET A 102 -2.77 -9.86 6.98
CA MET A 102 -1.67 -9.56 6.05
C MET A 102 -1.28 -8.08 6.10
N LEU A 103 -2.26 -7.17 6.14
CA LEU A 103 -1.98 -5.74 6.22
C LEU A 103 -1.33 -5.38 7.56
N LYS A 104 -1.82 -5.96 8.66
CA LYS A 104 -1.21 -5.81 9.99
C LYS A 104 0.26 -6.24 10.02
N GLN A 105 0.60 -7.34 9.34
CA GLN A 105 1.97 -7.82 9.24
C GLN A 105 2.89 -6.87 8.46
N VAL A 106 2.38 -6.20 7.43
CA VAL A 106 3.16 -5.20 6.68
C VAL A 106 3.38 -3.95 7.54
N ILE A 107 2.30 -3.44 8.14
CA ILE A 107 2.30 -2.24 8.99
C ILE A 107 3.28 -2.37 10.16
N SER A 108 3.33 -3.53 10.83
CA SER A 108 4.23 -3.73 11.98
C SER A 108 5.72 -3.60 11.63
N ARG A 109 6.09 -3.81 10.35
CA ARG A 109 7.45 -3.71 9.82
C ARG A 109 7.83 -2.30 9.36
N MET A 110 6.87 -1.38 9.24
CA MET A 110 7.13 -0.04 8.73
C MET A 110 7.81 0.84 9.79
N SER A 111 8.51 1.89 9.35
CA SER A 111 9.09 2.88 10.24
C SER A 111 8.00 3.70 10.94
N PHE A 112 8.36 4.38 12.04
CA PHE A 112 7.41 5.23 12.75
C PHE A 112 6.88 6.35 11.85
N GLY A 113 7.78 7.01 11.11
CA GLY A 113 7.43 8.10 10.20
C GLY A 113 6.49 7.67 9.08
N HIS A 114 6.71 6.48 8.50
CA HIS A 114 5.80 5.94 7.47
C HIS A 114 4.42 5.63 8.03
N LEU A 115 4.33 5.05 9.24
CA LEU A 115 3.06 4.73 9.88
C LEU A 115 2.21 5.96 10.13
N VAL A 116 2.82 7.03 10.66
CA VAL A 116 2.12 8.30 10.88
C VAL A 116 1.70 8.91 9.54
N ALA A 117 2.53 8.84 8.50
CA ALA A 117 2.21 9.41 7.20
C ALA A 117 1.04 8.70 6.47
N MET A 118 0.81 7.41 6.72
CA MET A 118 -0.29 6.65 6.09
C MET A 118 -1.53 6.49 6.96
N SER A 119 -1.48 6.91 8.22
CA SER A 119 -2.58 6.71 9.17
C SER A 119 -3.84 7.47 8.77
N MET A 120 -3.72 8.46 7.89
CA MET A 120 -4.83 9.21 7.29
C MET A 120 -4.49 9.55 5.83
N PHE A 121 -5.50 9.78 4.98
CA PHE A 121 -5.32 10.28 3.62
C PHE A 121 -4.76 11.70 3.61
N GLN A 122 -5.25 12.54 4.52
CA GLN A 122 -4.78 13.90 4.72
C GLN A 122 -4.48 14.08 6.19
N LEU A 123 -3.19 14.18 6.52
CA LEU A 123 -2.80 14.47 7.90
C LEU A 123 -3.21 15.91 8.26
N PRO A 124 -3.88 16.10 9.41
CA PRO A 124 -4.16 17.42 9.93
C PRO A 124 -2.89 18.26 10.06
N SER A 125 -3.02 19.57 9.85
CA SER A 125 -1.88 20.50 9.81
C SER A 125 -1.02 20.46 11.07
N HIS A 126 -1.65 20.32 12.24
CA HIS A 126 -0.97 20.25 13.52
C HIS A 126 -0.21 18.93 13.73
N VAL A 127 -0.78 17.78 13.31
CA VAL A 127 -0.07 16.48 13.32
C VAL A 127 1.13 16.54 12.38
N ARG A 128 0.94 17.11 11.18
CA ARG A 128 2.02 17.27 10.20
C ARG A 128 3.14 18.17 10.73
N ALA A 129 2.81 19.28 11.39
CA ALA A 129 3.80 20.16 12.00
C ALA A 129 4.59 19.43 13.09
N ALA A 130 3.92 18.67 13.97
CA ALA A 130 4.58 17.86 15.00
C ALA A 130 5.50 16.79 14.39
N LEU A 131 5.06 16.12 13.32
CA LEU A 131 5.86 15.13 12.61
C LEU A 131 7.10 15.75 11.96
N LEU A 132 6.98 16.93 11.35
CA LEU A 132 8.11 17.65 10.76
C LEU A 132 9.11 18.09 11.84
N ALA A 133 8.63 18.62 12.96
CA ALA A 133 9.49 18.97 14.09
C ALA A 133 10.27 17.75 14.61
N LEU A 134 9.60 16.59 14.70
CA LEU A 134 10.24 15.33 15.09
C LEU A 134 11.29 14.87 14.06
N ARG A 135 11.03 15.00 12.75
CA ARG A 135 11.99 14.63 11.69
C ARG A 135 13.30 15.39 11.79
N LEU A 136 13.27 16.65 12.23
CA LEU A 136 14.48 17.46 12.40
C LEU A 136 15.34 17.01 13.58
N ARG A 137 14.78 16.24 14.52
CA ARG A 137 15.46 15.81 15.75
C ARG A 137 15.91 14.35 15.73
N MET A 138 15.37 13.52 14.83
CA MET A 138 15.62 12.07 14.82
C MET A 138 16.48 11.60 13.65
N PRO A 139 17.27 10.54 13.84
CA PRO A 139 18.02 9.92 12.75
C PRO A 139 17.06 9.31 11.70
N PRO A 140 17.47 9.29 10.42
CA PRO A 140 16.62 8.83 9.33
C PRO A 140 16.17 7.37 9.46
N SER A 141 16.93 6.53 10.17
CA SER A 141 16.62 5.09 10.38
C SER A 141 15.31 4.82 11.13
N ILE A 142 14.80 5.80 11.88
CA ILE A 142 13.54 5.69 12.62
C ILE A 142 12.37 6.26 11.80
N MET A 143 12.66 7.14 10.85
CA MET A 143 11.67 7.95 10.11
C MET A 143 11.43 7.50 8.67
N LEU A 144 12.40 6.82 8.04
CA LEU A 144 12.32 6.28 6.68
C LEU A 144 11.88 4.82 6.71
#